data_AF-A0A944PQJ8-F1
#
_entry.id   AF-A0A944PQJ8-F1
#
_cell.length_a   1.000
_cell.length_b   1.000
_cell.length_c   1.000
_cell.angle_alpha   90.00
_cell.angle_beta   90.00
_cell.angle_gamma   90.00
#
_symmetry.space_group_name_H-M   'P 1'
#
loop_
_entity.id
_entity.type
_entity.pdbx_description
1 polymer ?
#
loop_
_entity_poly.entity_id
_entity_poly.type
_entity_poly.pdbx_seq_one_letter_code
_entity_poly.pdbx_strand_id
1 'polypeptide(L)'
;MAARGSTAAALGAWIVFEDEAGFSMTPPSRATWARRARTPTVRMRGWTRCRVTLAGMCCYKPGQRSRLIYKLHVHNRRPAKGERRSYDWRDFRWMLVYAHGRLGAPIVLVWDNCETGVAPFGGGV
;
A
#
# COMPACT_ATOMS: atom_id res chain seq x y z
N MET A 1 18.23 -2.69 21.20
CA MET A 1 18.72 -3.02 19.83
C MET A 1 17.75 -2.33 18.87
N ALA A 2 18.07 -1.33 18.06
CA ALA A 2 19.35 -0.78 17.61
C ALA A 2 19.78 0.50 18.36
N ALA A 3 21.07 0.61 18.64
CA ALA A 3 21.74 1.86 18.99
C ALA A 3 22.22 2.49 17.69
N ARG A 4 21.84 3.76 17.43
CA ARG A 4 22.03 4.58 16.22
C ARG A 4 20.84 4.55 15.23
N GLY A 5 20.01 5.57 15.36
CA GLY A 5 18.83 5.86 14.52
C GLY A 5 17.85 6.75 15.26
N SER A 6 18.32 7.85 15.89
CA SER A 6 17.51 8.62 16.85
C SER A 6 16.66 9.72 16.23
N THR A 7 16.56 9.87 14.91
CA THR A 7 15.83 10.99 14.32
C THR A 7 14.35 10.95 14.67
N ALA A 8 13.70 9.78 14.52
CA ALA A 8 12.28 9.65 14.86
C ALA A 8 12.03 9.80 16.38
N ALA A 9 12.89 9.21 17.21
CA ALA A 9 12.77 9.31 18.67
C ALA A 9 13.06 10.73 19.19
N ALA A 10 14.06 11.42 18.64
CA ALA A 10 14.44 12.78 19.02
C ALA A 10 13.39 13.82 18.58
N LEU A 11 12.72 13.59 17.45
CA LEU A 11 11.65 14.46 16.95
C LEU A 11 10.27 14.14 17.56
N GLY A 12 10.16 13.11 18.40
CA GLY A 12 8.87 12.59 18.85
C GLY A 12 7.97 12.17 17.67
N ALA A 13 8.57 11.74 16.56
CA ALA A 13 7.91 11.48 15.29
C ALA A 13 7.31 10.07 15.24
N TRP A 14 6.38 9.88 14.29
CA TRP A 14 5.89 8.57 13.89
C TRP A 14 6.80 7.98 12.82
N ILE A 15 7.13 6.70 12.93
CA ILE A 15 7.72 5.93 11.84
C ILE A 15 6.55 5.35 11.03
N VAL A 16 6.46 5.69 9.76
CA VAL A 16 5.38 5.28 8.88
C VAL A 16 5.96 4.48 7.73
N PHE A 17 5.57 3.22 7.61
CA PHE A 17 5.89 2.37 6.47
C PHE A 17 4.76 2.43 5.46
N GLU A 18 5.09 2.80 4.24
CA GLU A 18 4.16 2.93 3.13
C GLU A 18 4.45 1.84 2.09
N ASP A 19 3.39 1.19 1.60
CA ASP A 19 3.47 0.12 0.60
C ASP A 19 2.14 -0.06 -0.14
N GLU A 20 2.23 -0.62 -1.35
CA GLU A 20 1.10 -0.99 -2.20
C GLU A 20 0.88 -2.51 -2.25
N ALA A 21 -0.34 -2.95 -1.98
CA ALA A 21 -0.75 -4.33 -2.12
C ALA A 21 -1.84 -4.50 -3.19
N GLY A 22 -1.67 -5.49 -4.08
CA GLY A 22 -2.65 -5.87 -5.10
C GLY A 22 -3.23 -7.26 -4.87
N PHE A 23 -4.55 -7.36 -4.76
CA PHE A 23 -5.27 -8.62 -4.58
C PHE A 23 -6.14 -8.94 -5.79
N SER A 24 -6.01 -10.16 -6.32
CA SER A 24 -6.99 -10.71 -7.25
C SER A 24 -8.27 -11.06 -6.49
N MET A 25 -9.42 -10.58 -6.96
CA MET A 25 -10.73 -11.05 -6.47
C MET A 25 -11.27 -12.24 -7.26
N THR A 26 -10.53 -12.72 -8.27
CA THR A 26 -10.91 -13.95 -8.97
C THR A 26 -10.33 -15.12 -8.17
N PRO A 27 -11.17 -15.93 -7.48
CA PRO A 27 -10.66 -17.06 -6.75
C PRO A 27 -10.04 -18.06 -7.73
N PRO A 28 -8.89 -18.66 -7.37
CA PRO A 28 -8.15 -19.57 -8.24
C PRO A 28 -8.94 -20.83 -8.59
N SER A 29 -9.87 -21.24 -7.73
CA SER A 29 -10.81 -22.33 -7.94
C SER A 29 -12.09 -22.08 -7.14
N ARG A 30 -13.26 -22.48 -7.66
CA ARG A 30 -14.55 -22.38 -6.95
C ARG A 30 -14.69 -23.39 -5.80
N ALA A 31 -13.91 -24.47 -5.80
CA ALA A 31 -13.77 -25.47 -4.74
C ALA A 31 -12.40 -26.18 -4.84
N THR A 32 -11.78 -26.53 -3.71
CA THR A 32 -10.41 -27.12 -3.62
C THR A 32 -10.40 -28.61 -3.30
N TRP A 33 -11.46 -29.34 -3.62
CA TRP A 33 -11.48 -30.80 -3.43
C TRP A 33 -10.52 -31.48 -4.42
N ALA A 34 -9.42 -32.02 -3.89
CA ALA A 34 -8.46 -32.83 -4.63
C ALA A 34 -8.48 -34.26 -4.11
N ARG A 35 -8.13 -35.22 -4.98
CA ARG A 35 -7.96 -36.61 -4.55
C ARG A 35 -6.81 -36.70 -3.55
N ARG A 36 -7.02 -37.42 -2.44
CA ARG A 36 -5.98 -37.70 -1.43
C ARG A 36 -4.73 -38.27 -2.13
N ALA A 37 -3.55 -37.79 -1.73
CA ALA A 37 -2.25 -38.18 -2.29
C ALA A 37 -2.00 -37.81 -3.77
N ARG A 38 -2.80 -36.93 -4.40
CA ARG A 38 -2.49 -36.35 -5.72
C ARG A 38 -2.34 -34.84 -5.61
N THR A 39 -1.20 -34.32 -6.07
CA THR A 39 -0.96 -32.88 -6.15
C THR A 39 -1.93 -32.24 -7.16
N PRO A 40 -2.79 -31.30 -6.73
CA PRO A 40 -3.69 -30.62 -7.65
C PRO A 40 -2.94 -29.60 -8.52
N THR A 41 -3.15 -29.64 -9.83
CA THR A 41 -2.66 -28.61 -10.76
C THR A 41 -3.80 -27.63 -11.06
N VAL A 42 -3.69 -26.40 -10.57
CA VAL A 42 -4.67 -25.33 -10.84
C VAL A 42 -4.15 -24.44 -11.96
N ARG A 43 -4.84 -24.45 -13.11
CA ARG A 43 -4.53 -23.50 -14.20
C ARG A 43 -5.27 -22.19 -13.96
N MET A 44 -4.52 -21.11 -13.89
CA MET A 44 -5.08 -19.77 -13.79
C MET A 44 -4.82 -18.98 -15.07
N ARG A 45 -5.77 -18.14 -15.45
CA ARG A 45 -5.48 -17.01 -16.34
C ARG A 45 -4.81 -15.94 -15.49
N GLY A 46 -3.60 -15.50 -15.86
CA GLY A 46 -2.89 -14.41 -15.19
C GLY A 46 -3.59 -13.05 -15.24
N TRP A 47 -4.69 -12.94 -16.00
CA TRP A 47 -5.53 -11.75 -16.05
C TRP A 47 -6.80 -11.96 -15.23
N THR A 48 -6.91 -11.22 -14.13
CA THR A 48 -8.08 -11.19 -13.25
C THR A 48 -9.00 -10.05 -13.67
N ARG A 49 -10.32 -10.31 -13.75
CA ARG A 49 -11.29 -9.28 -14.17
C ARG A 49 -11.72 -8.36 -13.03
N CYS A 50 -11.44 -8.74 -11.79
CA CYS A 50 -11.66 -7.91 -10.62
C CYS A 50 -10.39 -7.94 -9.77
N ARG A 51 -9.89 -6.77 -9.42
CA ARG A 51 -8.69 -6.58 -8.59
C ARG A 51 -9.03 -5.57 -7.51
N VAL A 52 -8.45 -5.73 -6.34
CA VAL A 52 -8.43 -4.69 -5.31
C VAL A 52 -6.98 -4.27 -5.15
N THR A 53 -6.71 -2.99 -5.22
CA THR A 53 -5.42 -2.44 -4.80
C THR A 53 -5.62 -1.67 -3.51
N LEU A 54 -4.59 -1.68 -2.66
CA LEU A 54 -4.55 -1.00 -1.40
C LEU A 54 -3.21 -0.27 -1.32
N ALA A 55 -3.24 1.02 -1.07
CA ALA A 55 -2.08 1.77 -0.59
C ALA A 55 -2.25 1.91 0.92
N GLY A 56 -1.24 1.51 1.69
CA GLY A 56 -1.32 1.38 3.13
C GLY A 56 -0.14 2.04 3.84
N MET A 57 -0.42 2.66 4.98
CA MET A 57 0.57 3.22 5.89
C MET A 57 0.43 2.57 7.27
N CYS A 58 1.48 1.84 7.65
CA CYS A 58 1.64 1.25 8.97
C CYS A 58 2.41 2.25 9.85
N CYS A 59 1.73 2.86 10.81
CA CYS A 59 2.26 3.93 11.64
C CYS A 59 2.61 3.43 13.05
N TYR A 60 3.85 3.65 13.47
CA TYR A 60 4.40 3.24 14.75
C TYR A 60 5.03 4.40 15.50
N LYS A 61 4.78 4.46 16.81
CA LYS A 61 5.45 5.38 17.73
C LYS A 61 5.54 4.71 19.12
N PRO A 62 6.71 4.69 19.76
CA PRO A 62 6.85 4.13 21.10
C PRO A 62 5.85 4.75 22.09
N GLY A 63 5.21 3.93 22.92
CA GLY A 63 4.20 4.38 23.87
C GLY A 63 2.86 4.82 23.26
N GLN A 64 2.65 4.61 21.96
CA GLN A 64 1.38 4.86 21.27
C GLN A 64 0.88 3.57 20.60
N ARG A 65 -0.44 3.45 20.48
CA ARG A 65 -1.05 2.35 19.72
C ARG A 65 -0.69 2.49 18.24
N SER A 66 -0.26 1.40 17.62
CA SER A 66 -0.03 1.33 16.17
C SER A 66 -1.31 1.66 15.40
N ARG A 67 -1.17 2.35 14.26
CA ARG A 67 -2.30 2.75 13.42
C ARG A 67 -2.07 2.30 11.99
N LEU A 68 -3.14 1.86 11.34
CA LEU A 68 -3.16 1.56 9.91
C LEU A 68 -4.05 2.59 9.23
N ILE A 69 -3.47 3.34 8.30
CA ILE A 69 -4.21 4.25 7.42
C ILE A 69 -4.09 3.68 6.01
N TYR A 70 -5.21 3.42 5.35
CA TYR A 70 -5.18 2.83 4.02
C TYR A 70 -6.23 3.45 3.11
N LYS A 71 -5.94 3.42 1.82
CA LYS A 71 -6.89 3.75 0.76
C LYS A 71 -7.11 2.50 -0.08
N LEU A 72 -8.36 2.07 -0.20
CA LEU A 72 -8.75 0.92 -1.02
C LEU A 72 -9.22 1.40 -2.39
N HIS A 73 -8.78 0.74 -3.45
CA HIS A 73 -9.30 0.92 -4.81
C HIS A 73 -9.81 -0.42 -5.33
N VAL A 74 -11.10 -0.48 -5.64
CA VAL A 74 -11.74 -1.69 -6.18
C VAL A 74 -11.90 -1.53 -7.69
N HIS A 75 -11.15 -2.32 -8.46
CA HIS A 75 -11.19 -2.33 -9.92
C HIS A 75 -12.32 -3.23 -10.40
N ASN A 76 -13.28 -2.64 -11.10
CA ASN A 76 -14.46 -3.36 -11.57
C ASN A 76 -14.21 -4.11 -12.89
N ARG A 77 -15.01 -5.15 -13.14
CA ARG A 77 -14.96 -5.98 -14.35
C ARG A 77 -15.16 -5.21 -15.66
N ARG A 78 -15.89 -4.10 -15.60
CA ARG A 78 -16.06 -3.16 -16.71
C ARG A 78 -15.67 -1.79 -16.18
N PRO A 79 -14.40 -1.38 -16.35
CA PRO A 79 -13.99 -0.08 -15.88
C PRO A 79 -14.81 0.99 -16.60
N ALA A 80 -15.29 1.98 -15.85
CA ALA A 80 -15.86 3.16 -16.47
C ALA A 80 -14.82 3.83 -17.37
N LYS A 81 -15.25 4.59 -18.40
CA LYS A 81 -14.32 5.32 -19.26
C LYS A 81 -13.52 6.30 -18.39
N GLY A 82 -12.21 6.05 -18.25
CA GLY A 82 -11.32 6.85 -17.40
C GLY A 82 -11.10 6.31 -15.98
N GLU A 83 -11.65 5.13 -15.62
CA GLU A 83 -11.33 4.47 -14.35
C GLU A 83 -9.84 4.11 -14.31
N ARG A 84 -9.15 4.61 -13.28
CA ARG A 84 -7.71 4.49 -13.11
C ARG A 84 -7.35 3.09 -12.63
N ARG A 85 -6.29 2.51 -13.20
CA ARG A 85 -5.86 1.13 -12.93
C ARG A 85 -4.78 1.00 -11.84
N SER A 86 -4.26 2.12 -11.35
CA SER A 86 -3.20 2.20 -10.33
C SER A 86 -3.35 3.49 -9.54
N TYR A 87 -2.64 3.59 -8.42
CA TYR A 87 -2.45 4.85 -7.72
C TYR A 87 -1.51 5.77 -8.52
N ASP A 88 -1.66 7.07 -8.30
CA ASP A 88 -0.72 8.08 -8.78
C ASP A 88 -0.09 8.83 -7.60
N TRP A 89 0.92 9.66 -7.87
CA TRP A 89 1.59 10.47 -6.86
C TRP A 89 0.63 11.37 -6.04
N ARG A 90 -0.53 11.76 -6.59
CA ARG A 90 -1.50 12.62 -5.90
C ARG A 90 -2.22 11.83 -4.81
N ASP A 91 -2.52 10.56 -5.08
CA ASP A 91 -3.08 9.65 -4.08
C ASP A 91 -2.13 9.49 -2.89
N PHE A 92 -0.84 9.28 -3.15
CA PHE A 92 0.20 9.21 -2.12
C PHE A 92 0.34 10.53 -1.35
N ARG A 93 0.39 11.68 -2.05
CA ARG A 93 0.44 13.00 -1.41
C ARG A 93 -0.76 13.21 -0.48
N TRP A 94 -1.97 12.89 -0.94
CA TRP A 94 -3.18 13.02 -0.13
C TRP A 94 -3.12 12.13 1.11
N MET A 95 -2.64 10.89 0.97
CA MET A 95 -2.45 9.98 2.07
C MET A 95 -1.45 10.54 3.10
N LEU A 96 -0.31 11.07 2.67
CA LEU A 96 0.67 11.68 3.57
C LEU A 96 0.11 12.88 4.33
N VAL A 97 -0.60 13.78 3.65
CA VAL A 97 -1.26 14.94 4.28
C VAL A 97 -2.31 14.48 5.29
N TYR A 98 -3.13 13.50 4.92
CA TYR A 98 -4.13 12.92 5.81
C TYR A 98 -3.50 12.26 7.04
N ALA A 99 -2.43 11.47 6.85
CA ALA A 99 -1.71 10.83 7.93
C ALA A 99 -1.09 11.85 8.89
N HIS A 100 -0.46 12.90 8.36
CA HIS A 100 0.13 13.96 9.16
C HIS A 100 -0.93 14.65 10.04
N GLY A 101 -2.09 15.00 9.47
CA GLY A 101 -3.21 15.55 10.24
C GLY A 101 -3.78 14.58 11.29
N ARG A 102 -3.88 13.29 10.96
CA ARG A 102 -4.44 12.25 11.85
C ARG A 102 -3.50 11.87 13.01
N LEU A 103 -2.19 11.94 12.76
CA LEU A 103 -1.15 11.56 13.71
C LEU A 103 -0.70 12.72 14.60
N GLY A 104 -0.89 13.97 14.16
CA GLY A 104 -0.68 15.18 14.96
C GLY A 104 0.77 15.40 15.41
N ALA A 105 1.73 14.77 14.73
CA ALA A 105 3.14 14.85 15.03
C ALA A 105 3.95 14.60 13.75
N PRO A 106 5.25 14.98 13.72
CA PRO A 106 6.11 14.75 12.56
C PRO A 106 6.13 13.28 12.14
N ILE A 107 6.31 13.02 10.86
CA ILE A 107 6.36 11.68 10.28
C ILE A 107 7.74 11.46 9.66
N VAL A 108 8.35 10.34 9.98
CA VAL A 108 9.46 9.76 9.23
C VAL A 108 8.86 8.68 8.34
N LEU A 109 8.79 8.98 7.04
CA LEU A 109 8.27 8.07 6.04
C LEU A 109 9.35 7.09 5.59
N VAL A 110 9.02 5.82 5.57
CA VAL A 110 9.78 4.74 4.93
C VAL A 110 8.90 4.21 3.81
N TRP A 111 9.39 4.32 2.59
CA TRP A 111 8.68 3.93 1.37
C TRP A 111 9.68 3.30 0.40
N ASP A 112 9.18 2.49 -0.53
CA ASP A 112 10.01 1.99 -1.61
C ASP A 112 10.21 3.07 -2.69
N ASN A 113 11.35 3.04 -3.37
CA ASN A 113 11.63 3.98 -4.46
C ASN A 113 11.04 3.45 -5.77
N CYS A 114 9.76 3.07 -5.76
CA CYS A 114 9.09 2.64 -6.98
C CYS A 114 8.84 3.87 -7.86
N GLU A 115 9.56 3.96 -8.98
CA GLU A 115 9.38 5.02 -9.97
C GLU A 115 7.95 4.99 -10.54
N THR A 116 7.06 5.73 -9.93
CA THR A 116 5.77 6.11 -10.54
C THR A 116 6.03 7.24 -11.54
N GLY A 117 6.81 6.96 -12.60
CA GLY A 117 7.05 7.87 -13.73
C GLY A 117 7.33 9.32 -13.34
N VAL A 118 8.58 9.61 -12.97
CA VAL A 118 9.23 10.94 -12.86
C VAL A 118 8.29 12.14 -13.08
N ALA A 119 7.79 12.70 -11.98
CA ALA A 119 7.53 14.13 -11.89
C ALA A 119 8.64 14.71 -11.00
N PRO A 120 9.43 15.70 -11.47
CA PRO A 120 10.58 16.18 -10.72
C PRO A 120 10.09 16.95 -9.49
N PHE A 121 10.22 16.33 -8.32
CA PHE A 121 10.48 17.08 -7.10
C PHE A 121 11.95 17.51 -7.14
N GLY A 122 12.23 18.62 -7.82
CA GLY A 122 13.58 19.17 -7.93
C GLY A 122 13.67 20.32 -8.92
N GLY A 123 13.54 21.55 -8.42
CA GLY A 123 13.72 22.77 -9.20
C GLY A 123 13.27 24.00 -8.42
N GLY A 124 13.97 24.33 -7.33
CA GLY A 124 13.93 25.68 -6.77
C GLY A 124 15.07 26.49 -7.37
N VAL A 125 14.75 27.55 -8.11
CA VAL A 125 15.04 28.99 -7.88
C VAL A 125 14.35 29.79 -8.98
#